data_AF-A0A167AXR6-F1
#
_entry.id   AF-A0A167AXR6-F1
#
_cell.length_a   1.000
_cell.length_b   1.000
_cell.length_c   1.000
_cell.angle_alpha   90.00
_cell.angle_beta   90.00
_cell.angle_gamma   90.00
#
_symmetry.space_group_name_H-M   'P 1'
#
loop_
_entity.id
_entity.type
_entity.pdbx_description
1 polymer ?
#
loop_
_entity_poly.entity_id
_entity_poly.type
_entity_poly.pdbx_seq_one_letter_code
_entity_poly.pdbx_strand_id
1 'polypeptide(L)'
;MAALRTGSADCVDPNTVHYPKKPKWFPPEIPITTILEADELYTQAPNEEELRAWDQLMPLGRGLVMLDNETALPEMPNLDQSLPRGATAWIGIAHQLHCLYSTKHAFYDLYYNQDNHNASREKLFGADWNLEHLNHCWDYLRQGLMCNTDLTLEWRGKEEGTGWGYQRQCKDWNAIYHWIENHRLTNDRGILRDKTKAHPLDTSKVPGVWGSVYGPSNPPP
;
A
#
# COMPACT_ATOMS: atom_id res chain seq x y z
N MET A 1 -33.38 42.71 -34.60
CA MET A 1 -33.34 41.28 -34.96
C MET A 1 -32.12 40.67 -34.30
N ALA A 2 -32.31 40.00 -33.16
CA ALA A 2 -31.27 39.27 -32.46
C ALA A 2 -31.40 37.78 -32.85
N ALA A 3 -30.29 37.18 -33.28
CA ALA A 3 -30.20 35.74 -33.47
C ALA A 3 -29.18 35.20 -32.45
N LEU A 4 -29.68 34.70 -31.32
CA LEU A 4 -28.92 33.91 -30.36
C LEU A 4 -28.71 32.52 -30.96
N ARG A 5 -27.46 32.17 -31.25
CA ARG A 5 -27.07 30.79 -31.54
C ARG A 5 -27.00 30.04 -30.21
N THR A 6 -27.93 29.11 -30.00
CA THR A 6 -27.86 28.12 -28.92
C THR A 6 -26.80 27.08 -29.31
N GLY A 7 -25.60 27.21 -28.75
CA GLY A 7 -24.63 26.13 -28.74
C GLY A 7 -25.15 25.00 -27.85
N SER A 8 -25.18 23.79 -28.39
CA SER A 8 -25.40 22.54 -27.65
C SER A 8 -24.43 22.49 -26.47
N ALA A 9 -24.93 22.61 -25.24
CA ALA A 9 -24.17 22.21 -24.08
C ALA A 9 -24.01 20.69 -24.15
N ASP A 10 -22.78 20.23 -24.38
CA ASP A 10 -22.46 18.81 -24.31
C ASP A 10 -22.87 18.28 -22.93
N CYS A 11 -23.85 17.38 -22.91
CA CYS A 11 -24.26 16.67 -21.70
C CYS A 11 -23.13 15.75 -21.27
N VAL A 12 -22.23 16.25 -20.42
CA VAL A 12 -21.26 15.40 -19.71
C VAL A 12 -22.03 14.59 -18.68
N ASP A 13 -22.04 13.27 -18.82
CA ASP A 13 -22.62 12.36 -17.83
C ASP A 13 -21.90 12.56 -16.49
N PRO A 14 -22.62 12.93 -15.41
CA PRO A 14 -22.01 13.17 -14.10
C PRO A 14 -21.34 11.92 -13.48
N ASN A 15 -21.57 10.73 -14.04
CA ASN A 15 -20.90 9.50 -13.64
C ASN A 15 -19.66 9.16 -14.47
N THR A 16 -19.36 9.94 -15.52
CA THR A 16 -18.16 9.73 -16.33
C THR A 16 -16.96 10.35 -15.60
N VAL A 17 -16.13 9.52 -14.98
CA VAL A 17 -14.84 9.93 -14.42
C VAL A 17 -13.91 10.30 -15.58
N HIS A 18 -13.78 11.59 -15.85
CA HIS A 18 -12.78 12.11 -16.77
C HIS A 18 -11.41 12.06 -16.12
N TYR A 19 -10.64 11.01 -16.40
CA TYR A 19 -9.23 11.00 -16.05
C TYR A 19 -8.50 12.05 -16.91
N PRO A 20 -7.77 12.99 -16.31
CA PRO A 20 -6.94 13.90 -17.08
C PRO A 20 -5.96 13.08 -17.92
N LYS A 21 -5.75 13.48 -19.18
CA LYS A 21 -4.72 12.85 -20.02
C LYS A 21 -3.38 12.95 -19.30
N LYS A 22 -2.75 11.80 -19.05
CA LYS A 22 -1.46 11.76 -18.37
C LYS A 22 -0.39 12.45 -19.23
N PRO A 23 0.50 13.25 -18.63
CA PRO A 23 1.59 13.88 -19.34
C PRO A 23 2.59 12.84 -19.85
N LYS A 24 3.37 13.20 -20.87
CA LYS A 24 4.39 12.30 -21.47
C LYS A 24 5.44 11.83 -20.48
N TRP A 25 5.75 12.64 -19.48
CA TRP A 25 6.71 12.30 -18.42
C TRP A 25 6.13 11.36 -17.36
N PHE A 26 4.82 11.10 -17.36
CA PHE A 26 4.21 10.25 -16.34
C PHE A 26 4.74 8.81 -16.44
N PRO A 27 5.08 8.15 -15.33
CA PRO A 27 5.60 6.79 -15.35
C PRO A 27 4.69 5.82 -16.12
N PRO A 28 5.22 4.88 -16.91
CA PRO A 28 4.40 3.93 -17.65
C PRO A 28 3.66 2.98 -16.70
N GLU A 29 2.39 2.70 -17.00
CA GLU A 29 1.53 1.75 -16.28
C GLU A 29 1.28 0.50 -17.12
N ILE A 30 2.35 -0.26 -17.36
CA ILE A 30 2.29 -1.49 -18.14
C ILE A 30 1.80 -2.62 -17.21
N PRO A 31 0.62 -3.22 -17.45
CA PRO A 31 0.13 -4.29 -16.60
C PRO A 31 0.96 -5.57 -16.81
N ILE A 32 1.33 -6.19 -15.70
CA ILE A 32 1.96 -7.52 -15.67
C ILE A 32 1.15 -8.44 -14.76
N THR A 33 1.24 -9.75 -14.99
CA THR A 33 0.65 -10.77 -14.12
C THR A 33 1.76 -11.64 -13.58
N THR A 34 1.83 -11.78 -12.27
CA THR A 34 2.82 -12.60 -11.58
C THR A 34 2.18 -13.31 -10.39
N ILE A 35 2.76 -14.44 -10.01
CA ILE A 35 2.45 -15.12 -8.75
C ILE A 35 3.46 -14.59 -7.72
N LEU A 36 3.00 -14.29 -6.52
CA LEU A 36 3.86 -13.87 -5.42
C LEU A 36 4.31 -15.12 -4.65
N GLU A 37 5.61 -15.36 -4.65
CA GLU A 37 6.25 -16.44 -3.91
C GLU A 37 7.21 -15.83 -2.90
N ALA A 38 7.32 -16.44 -1.73
CA ALA A 38 8.27 -15.99 -0.72
C ALA A 38 9.69 -16.06 -1.30
N ASP A 39 10.45 -14.98 -1.19
CA ASP A 39 11.82 -14.93 -1.68
C ASP A 39 12.78 -15.06 -0.50
N GLU A 40 13.62 -16.10 -0.53
CA GLU A 40 14.58 -16.43 0.53
C GLU A 40 15.50 -15.24 0.87
N LEU A 41 15.86 -14.42 -0.13
CA LEU A 41 16.74 -13.27 0.08
C LEU A 41 16.08 -12.16 0.91
N TYR A 42 14.75 -12.03 0.85
CA TYR A 42 14.00 -10.99 1.56
C TYR A 42 13.35 -11.51 2.85
N THR A 43 13.24 -12.84 3.00
CA THR A 43 12.67 -13.52 4.17
C THR A 43 13.72 -13.93 5.23
N GLN A 44 14.98 -13.49 5.07
CA GLN A 44 16.04 -13.68 6.04
C GLN A 44 16.25 -12.46 6.96
N ALA A 45 17.03 -12.66 8.04
CA ALA A 45 17.51 -11.57 8.88
C ALA A 45 18.49 -10.66 8.12
N PRO A 46 18.61 -9.37 8.48
CA PRO A 46 19.53 -8.45 7.83
C PRO A 46 20.96 -9.00 7.81
N ASN A 47 21.53 -9.07 6.62
CA ASN A 47 22.92 -9.40 6.35
C ASN A 47 23.35 -8.64 5.09
N GLU A 48 24.61 -8.77 4.67
CA GLU A 48 25.08 -8.03 3.48
C GLU A 48 24.36 -8.41 2.19
N GLU A 49 23.95 -9.67 2.04
CA GLU A 49 23.26 -10.15 0.84
C GLU A 49 21.83 -9.60 0.77
N GLU A 50 21.11 -9.66 1.89
CA GLU A 50 19.77 -9.09 2.02
C GLU A 50 19.78 -7.57 1.79
N LEU A 51 20.74 -6.86 2.41
CA LEU A 51 20.90 -5.42 2.21
C LEU A 51 21.13 -5.09 0.72
N ARG A 52 22.01 -5.86 0.04
CA ARG A 52 22.24 -5.70 -1.40
C ARG A 52 20.97 -5.95 -2.21
N ALA A 53 20.18 -6.95 -1.85
CA ALA A 53 18.93 -7.26 -2.53
C ALA A 53 17.89 -6.13 -2.38
N TRP A 54 17.79 -5.50 -1.20
CA TRP A 54 16.94 -4.32 -1.00
C TRP A 54 17.46 -3.07 -1.72
N ASP A 55 18.78 -2.84 -1.69
CA ASP A 55 19.40 -1.72 -2.39
C ASP A 55 19.12 -1.78 -3.90
N GLN A 56 19.12 -2.98 -4.49
CA GLN A 56 18.82 -3.19 -5.91
C GLN A 56 17.35 -2.90 -6.29
N LEU A 57 16.42 -2.93 -5.34
CA LEU A 57 15.03 -2.52 -5.60
C LEU A 57 14.92 -1.01 -5.81
N MET A 58 15.82 -0.25 -5.19
CA MET A 58 15.85 1.20 -5.33
C MET A 58 16.57 1.57 -6.62
N PRO A 59 15.92 2.25 -7.57
CA PRO A 59 16.59 2.69 -8.79
C PRO A 59 17.68 3.71 -8.47
N LEU A 60 18.59 3.94 -9.41
CA LEU A 60 19.54 5.05 -9.32
C LEU A 60 18.79 6.37 -9.07
N GLY A 61 19.30 7.18 -8.14
CA GLY A 61 18.58 8.36 -7.64
C GLY A 61 17.53 8.06 -6.57
N ARG A 62 17.41 6.80 -6.14
CA ARG A 62 16.50 6.29 -5.10
C ARG A 62 15.03 6.59 -5.38
N GLY A 63 14.62 6.85 -6.62
CA GLY A 63 13.23 7.19 -6.95
C GLY A 63 12.88 8.67 -6.80
N LEU A 64 13.88 9.54 -6.64
CA LEU A 64 13.73 10.97 -6.84
C LEU A 64 13.76 11.29 -8.33
N VAL A 65 12.73 11.96 -8.83
CA VAL A 65 12.60 12.36 -10.24
C VAL A 65 12.58 13.88 -10.38
N MET A 66 13.06 14.35 -11.53
CA MET A 66 12.95 15.74 -11.98
C MET A 66 11.90 15.79 -13.09
N LEU A 67 10.98 16.75 -12.99
CA LEU A 67 9.85 16.86 -13.89
C LEU A 67 9.85 18.23 -14.55
N ASP A 68 9.88 18.23 -15.88
CA ASP A 68 9.87 19.45 -16.67
C ASP A 68 8.53 20.18 -16.52
N ASN A 69 8.58 21.50 -16.59
CA ASN A 69 7.42 22.37 -16.40
C ASN A 69 6.48 22.42 -17.63
N GLU A 70 6.54 21.41 -18.50
CA GLU A 70 5.82 21.38 -19.78
C GLU A 70 4.30 21.22 -19.60
N THR A 71 3.85 20.74 -18.44
CA THR A 71 2.43 20.64 -18.10
C THR A 71 2.11 21.43 -16.84
N ALA A 72 1.10 22.29 -16.94
CA ALA A 72 0.44 22.87 -15.79
C ALA A 72 -0.23 21.74 -15.00
N LEU A 73 0.46 21.26 -13.97
CA LEU A 73 -0.16 20.44 -12.95
C LEU A 73 -1.04 21.34 -12.07
N PRO A 74 -2.14 20.81 -11.52
CA PRO A 74 -2.88 21.52 -10.47
C PRO A 74 -1.93 21.93 -9.34
N GLU A 75 -2.24 23.01 -8.64
CA GLU A 75 -1.52 23.35 -7.42
C GLU A 75 -1.57 22.16 -6.45
N MET A 76 -0.40 21.71 -6.03
CA MET A 76 -0.22 20.60 -5.11
C MET A 76 0.68 21.06 -3.97
N PRO A 77 0.57 20.48 -2.78
CA PRO A 77 1.49 20.78 -1.69
C PRO A 77 2.94 20.64 -2.17
N ASN A 78 3.80 21.60 -1.81
CA ASN A 78 5.23 21.58 -2.11
C ASN A 78 5.65 21.62 -3.60
N LEU A 79 4.71 21.77 -4.53
CA LEU A 79 5.02 21.94 -5.95
C LEU A 79 5.52 23.37 -6.22
N ASP A 80 6.80 23.50 -6.59
CA ASP A 80 7.40 24.77 -7.03
C ASP A 80 7.73 24.72 -8.53
N GLN A 81 6.80 25.23 -9.35
CA GLN A 81 6.96 25.33 -10.81
C GLN A 81 7.81 26.53 -11.24
N SER A 82 8.25 27.39 -10.31
CA SER A 82 9.11 28.54 -10.66
C SER A 82 10.57 28.15 -10.90
N LEU A 83 10.95 26.92 -10.54
CA LEU A 83 12.31 26.44 -10.64
C LEU A 83 12.75 26.24 -12.10
N PRO A 84 13.92 26.77 -12.52
CA PRO A 84 14.39 26.70 -13.91
C PRO A 84 14.58 25.28 -14.46
N ARG A 85 14.77 24.29 -13.59
CA ARG A 85 14.95 22.87 -13.95
C ARG A 85 13.67 22.04 -13.72
N GLY A 86 12.55 22.70 -13.46
CA GLY A 86 11.31 22.04 -13.06
C GLY A 86 11.29 21.62 -11.60
N ALA A 87 10.24 20.91 -11.22
CA ALA A 87 10.01 20.47 -9.84
C ALA A 87 10.59 19.07 -9.61
N THR A 88 10.97 18.78 -8.37
CA THR A 88 11.43 17.43 -7.98
C THR A 88 10.40 16.74 -7.11
N ALA A 89 10.28 15.42 -7.26
CA ALA A 89 9.34 14.62 -6.49
C ALA A 89 9.91 13.23 -6.19
N TRP A 90 9.53 12.66 -5.05
CA TRP A 90 9.66 11.22 -4.82
C TRP A 90 8.50 10.49 -5.49
N ILE A 91 8.78 9.35 -6.12
CA ILE A 91 7.72 8.42 -6.49
C ILE A 91 7.28 7.66 -5.23
N GLY A 92 5.98 7.57 -4.99
CA GLY A 92 5.39 6.94 -3.79
C GLY A 92 5.95 5.55 -3.46
N ILE A 93 6.12 4.67 -4.45
CA ILE A 93 6.68 3.33 -4.26
C ILE A 93 8.09 3.35 -3.64
N ALA A 94 8.92 4.32 -4.05
CA ALA A 94 10.28 4.42 -3.55
C ALA A 94 10.29 4.85 -2.08
N HIS A 95 9.38 5.77 -1.70
CA HIS A 95 9.19 6.15 -0.31
C HIS A 95 8.61 4.99 0.52
N GLN A 96 7.64 4.24 -0.02
CA GLN A 96 7.05 3.07 0.64
C GLN A 96 8.08 1.97 0.91
N LEU A 97 8.91 1.62 -0.08
CA LEU A 97 9.99 0.63 0.08
C LEU A 97 11.05 1.10 1.09
N HIS A 98 11.45 2.38 1.02
CA HIS A 98 12.37 2.97 1.98
C HIS A 98 11.85 2.88 3.42
N CYS A 99 10.59 3.25 3.64
CA CYS A 99 9.94 3.16 4.95
C CYS A 99 9.83 1.70 5.42
N LEU A 100 9.38 0.78 4.55
CA LEU A 100 9.23 -0.63 4.89
C LEU A 100 10.56 -1.23 5.38
N TYR A 101 11.64 -1.06 4.62
CA TYR A 101 12.97 -1.54 5.02
C TYR A 101 13.48 -0.85 6.29
N SER A 102 13.23 0.45 6.44
CA SER A 102 13.63 1.19 7.66
C SER A 102 12.95 0.63 8.91
N THR A 103 11.69 0.19 8.83
CA THR A 103 11.03 -0.47 9.97
C THR A 103 11.64 -1.84 10.28
N LYS A 104 12.02 -2.61 9.26
CA LYS A 104 12.72 -3.90 9.44
C LYS A 104 14.05 -3.67 10.14
N HIS A 105 14.86 -2.74 9.63
CA HIS A 105 16.16 -2.42 10.19
C HIS A 105 16.05 -1.96 11.65
N ALA A 106 15.17 -0.99 11.94
CA ALA A 106 14.96 -0.48 13.29
C ALA A 106 14.47 -1.57 14.26
N PHE A 107 13.61 -2.49 13.79
CA PHE A 107 13.20 -3.64 14.60
C PHE A 107 14.39 -4.52 14.96
N TYR A 108 15.28 -4.83 14.01
CA TYR A 108 16.44 -5.67 14.26
C TYR A 108 17.49 -4.98 15.13
N ASP A 109 17.68 -3.66 14.98
CA ASP A 109 18.51 -2.86 15.89
C ASP A 109 18.00 -3.00 17.33
N LEU A 110 16.69 -2.86 17.55
CA LEU A 110 16.10 -3.02 18.88
C LEU A 110 16.14 -4.47 19.37
N TYR A 111 15.95 -5.45 18.49
CA TYR A 111 15.93 -6.86 18.84
C TYR A 111 17.31 -7.36 19.29
N TYR A 112 18.39 -6.92 18.64
CA TYR A 112 19.76 -7.34 18.94
C TYR A 112 20.47 -6.44 19.96
N ASN A 113 20.13 -5.16 20.09
CA ASN A 113 20.72 -4.26 21.10
C ASN A 113 20.10 -4.42 22.51
N GLN A 114 19.20 -5.39 22.72
CA GLN A 114 18.65 -5.75 24.03
C GLN A 114 19.64 -6.59 24.86
N ASP A 115 20.83 -6.05 25.13
CA ASP A 115 21.88 -6.69 25.97
C ASP A 115 21.63 -6.59 27.49
N ASN A 116 20.50 -6.04 27.94
CA ASN A 116 20.18 -6.00 29.36
C ASN A 116 19.32 -7.19 29.80
N HIS A 117 20.05 -8.26 30.13
CA HIS A 117 19.65 -9.36 31.01
C HIS A 117 18.65 -8.91 32.10
N ASN A 118 17.45 -9.52 32.13
CA ASN A 118 16.37 -9.43 33.14
C ASN A 118 15.07 -8.71 32.76
N ALA A 119 14.88 -8.24 31.52
CA ALA A 119 13.53 -7.94 31.07
C ALA A 119 12.77 -9.27 30.87
N SER A 120 11.73 -9.51 31.66
CA SER A 120 10.74 -10.53 31.32
C SER A 120 10.35 -10.32 29.86
N ARG A 121 10.47 -11.37 29.02
CA ARG A 121 10.01 -11.36 27.61
C ARG A 121 8.48 -11.37 27.58
N GLU A 122 7.86 -10.45 28.31
CA GLU A 122 6.43 -10.30 28.34
C GLU A 122 6.00 -9.89 26.95
N LYS A 123 5.24 -10.78 26.31
CA LYS A 123 4.73 -10.56 24.96
C LYS A 123 3.87 -9.30 24.99
N LEU A 124 4.22 -8.31 24.17
CA LEU A 124 3.39 -7.13 23.98
C LEU A 124 2.00 -7.61 23.51
N PHE A 125 0.97 -7.31 24.30
CA PHE A 125 -0.41 -7.78 24.08
C PHE A 125 -0.56 -9.31 23.95
N GLY A 126 0.33 -10.10 24.56
CA GLY A 126 0.28 -11.57 24.48
C GLY A 126 0.55 -12.16 23.08
N ALA A 127 0.98 -11.33 22.11
CA ALA A 127 1.17 -11.74 20.73
C ALA A 127 2.44 -12.59 20.54
N ASP A 128 2.33 -13.64 19.73
CA ASP A 128 3.42 -14.58 19.46
C ASP A 128 3.95 -14.38 18.05
N TRP A 129 4.72 -13.30 17.86
CA TRP A 129 5.44 -13.04 16.62
C TRP A 129 6.86 -13.59 16.74
N ASN A 130 7.22 -14.52 15.85
CA ASN A 130 8.61 -14.96 15.70
C ASN A 130 9.29 -14.23 14.53
N LEU A 131 10.62 -14.30 14.46
CA LEU A 131 11.40 -13.60 13.42
C LEU A 131 11.05 -14.08 12.01
N GLU A 132 10.81 -15.39 11.84
CA GLU A 132 10.43 -15.98 10.55
C GLU A 132 9.13 -15.37 10.02
N HIS A 133 8.09 -15.27 10.86
CA HIS A 133 6.82 -14.65 10.50
C HIS A 133 7.03 -13.18 10.12
N LEU A 134 7.78 -12.42 10.93
CA LEU A 134 8.02 -11.01 10.65
C LEU A 134 8.78 -10.80 9.34
N ASN A 135 9.79 -11.61 9.06
CA ASN A 135 10.51 -11.58 7.78
C ASN A 135 9.59 -11.91 6.60
N HIS A 136 8.73 -12.91 6.73
CA HIS A 136 7.71 -13.20 5.73
C HIS A 136 6.75 -12.02 5.54
N CYS A 137 6.33 -11.34 6.61
CA CYS A 137 5.50 -10.14 6.52
C CYS A 137 6.19 -9.00 5.76
N TRP A 138 7.46 -8.71 6.02
CA TRP A 138 8.19 -7.67 5.30
C TRP A 138 8.30 -8.01 3.81
N ASP A 139 8.59 -9.26 3.45
CA ASP A 139 8.62 -9.67 2.04
C ASP A 139 7.23 -9.63 1.38
N TYR A 140 6.20 -10.11 2.07
CA TYR A 140 4.81 -10.05 1.58
C TYR A 140 4.36 -8.61 1.30
N LEU A 141 4.66 -7.68 2.23
CA LEU A 141 4.36 -6.26 2.04
C LEU A 141 5.17 -5.66 0.89
N ARG A 142 6.48 -5.96 0.79
CA ARG A 142 7.36 -5.51 -0.30
C ARG A 142 6.77 -5.91 -1.66
N GLN A 143 6.42 -7.18 -1.82
CA GLN A 143 5.82 -7.71 -3.04
C GLN A 143 4.45 -7.08 -3.32
N GLY A 144 3.62 -6.90 -2.29
CA GLY A 144 2.32 -6.23 -2.41
C GLY A 144 2.44 -4.78 -2.90
N LEU A 145 3.43 -4.04 -2.40
CA LEU A 145 3.74 -2.68 -2.83
C LEU A 145 4.21 -2.65 -4.29
N MET A 146 5.11 -3.55 -4.70
CA MET A 146 5.58 -3.63 -6.08
C MET A 146 4.48 -4.09 -7.07
N CYS A 147 3.54 -4.92 -6.61
CA CYS A 147 2.38 -5.34 -7.40
C CYS A 147 1.33 -4.22 -7.54
N ASN A 148 1.27 -3.30 -6.58
CA ASN A 148 0.33 -2.16 -6.55
C ASN A 148 1.11 -0.85 -6.42
N THR A 149 2.09 -0.67 -7.31
CA THR A 149 3.04 0.45 -7.29
C THR A 149 2.36 1.79 -7.15
N ASP A 150 2.63 2.51 -6.05
CA ASP A 150 2.16 3.88 -5.87
C ASP A 150 3.00 4.83 -6.74
N LEU A 151 2.42 5.29 -7.85
CA LEU A 151 3.05 6.26 -8.77
C LEU A 151 2.77 7.71 -8.39
N THR A 152 2.22 7.97 -7.20
CA THR A 152 1.98 9.33 -6.70
C THR A 152 3.30 10.10 -6.63
N LEU A 153 3.25 11.35 -7.09
CA LEU A 153 4.37 12.27 -7.00
C LEU A 153 4.28 13.04 -5.69
N GLU A 154 5.27 12.82 -4.83
CA GLU A 154 5.42 13.51 -3.57
C GLU A 154 6.43 14.65 -3.75
N TRP A 155 5.90 15.84 -4.03
CA TRP A 155 6.69 17.01 -4.38
C TRP A 155 7.63 17.44 -3.25
N ARG A 156 8.88 17.73 -3.62
CA ARG A 156 9.86 18.31 -2.71
C ARG A 156 9.88 19.82 -2.90
N GLY A 157 9.38 20.51 -1.89
CA GLY A 157 9.47 21.96 -1.75
C GLY A 157 10.68 22.34 -0.90
N LYS A 158 10.55 23.43 -0.14
CA LYS A 158 11.57 23.84 0.85
C LYS A 158 11.64 22.93 2.08
N GLU A 159 10.54 22.25 2.38
CA GLU A 159 10.44 21.26 3.45
C GLU A 159 10.44 19.84 2.86
N GLU A 160 10.94 18.87 3.63
CA GLU A 160 10.87 17.47 3.24
C GLU A 160 9.40 17.01 3.18
N GLY A 161 9.03 16.37 2.07
CA GLY A 161 7.70 15.80 1.90
C GLY A 161 7.46 14.69 2.91
N THR A 162 6.38 14.79 3.68
CA THR A 162 6.00 13.80 4.70
C THR A 162 5.28 12.58 4.14
N GLY A 163 5.07 12.53 2.81
CA GLY A 163 4.20 11.57 2.12
C GLY A 163 2.70 11.90 2.15
N TRP A 164 2.31 12.93 2.92
CA TRP A 164 0.92 13.33 3.13
C TRP A 164 0.48 14.49 2.24
N GLY A 165 -0.83 14.61 2.01
CA GLY A 165 -1.42 15.72 1.25
C GLY A 165 -1.43 15.54 -0.27
N TYR A 166 -0.89 14.43 -0.78
CA TYR A 166 -0.89 14.10 -2.21
C TYR A 166 -2.09 13.24 -2.58
N GLN A 167 -2.77 13.60 -3.67
CA GLN A 167 -3.91 12.86 -4.19
C GLN A 167 -3.48 11.45 -4.64
N ARG A 168 -4.21 10.44 -4.17
CA ARG A 168 -4.05 9.03 -4.53
C ARG A 168 -5.34 8.48 -5.11
N GLN A 169 -5.23 7.52 -6.02
CA GLN A 169 -6.37 6.71 -6.46
C GLN A 169 -6.40 5.43 -5.64
N CYS A 170 -7.32 5.38 -4.68
CA CYS A 170 -7.50 4.23 -3.79
C CYS A 170 -8.73 3.42 -4.20
N LYS A 171 -8.76 2.16 -3.80
CA LYS A 171 -10.01 1.39 -3.76
C LYS A 171 -10.82 1.82 -2.54
N ASP A 172 -12.15 1.88 -2.65
CA ASP A 172 -13.00 2.24 -1.52
C ASP A 172 -12.88 1.19 -0.39
N TRP A 173 -12.24 1.60 0.70
CA TRP A 173 -12.02 0.74 1.86
C TRP A 173 -13.33 0.29 2.51
N ASN A 174 -14.35 1.16 2.60
CA ASN A 174 -15.61 0.79 3.25
C ASN A 174 -16.36 -0.25 2.42
N ALA A 175 -16.38 -0.07 1.09
CA ALA A 175 -16.97 -1.06 0.19
C ALA A 175 -16.26 -2.41 0.30
N ILE A 176 -14.92 -2.42 0.31
CA ILE A 176 -14.11 -3.64 0.49
C ILE A 176 -14.34 -4.26 1.86
N TYR A 177 -14.31 -3.45 2.92
CA TYR A 177 -14.50 -3.89 4.30
C TYR A 177 -15.85 -4.59 4.47
N HIS A 178 -16.94 -3.99 3.99
CA HIS A 178 -18.26 -4.60 4.05
C HIS A 178 -18.35 -5.87 3.19
N TRP A 179 -17.68 -5.89 2.03
CA TRP A 179 -17.60 -7.11 1.24
C TRP A 179 -16.87 -8.22 2.02
N ILE A 180 -15.71 -7.96 2.61
CA ILE A 180 -14.96 -8.93 3.43
C ILE A 180 -15.82 -9.42 4.60
N GLU A 181 -16.46 -8.50 5.33
CA GLU A 181 -17.32 -8.84 6.45
C GLU A 181 -18.49 -9.74 6.01
N ASN A 182 -19.13 -9.46 4.89
CA ASN A 182 -20.24 -10.27 4.36
C ASN A 182 -19.81 -11.64 3.79
N HIS A 183 -18.52 -11.85 3.53
CA HIS A 183 -17.96 -13.10 3.02
C HIS A 183 -17.05 -13.82 4.02
N ARG A 184 -17.05 -13.37 5.29
CA ARG A 184 -16.17 -13.90 6.35
C ARG A 184 -16.45 -15.36 6.71
N LEU A 185 -15.43 -16.03 7.24
CA LEU A 185 -15.50 -17.42 7.70
C LEU A 185 -15.78 -17.56 9.20
N THR A 186 -15.34 -16.58 9.99
CA THR A 186 -15.53 -16.52 11.44
C THR A 186 -16.00 -15.12 11.84
N ASN A 187 -16.46 -14.96 13.09
CA ASN A 187 -16.74 -13.68 13.70
C ASN A 187 -15.51 -13.13 14.47
N ASP A 188 -14.32 -13.65 14.20
CA ASP A 188 -13.08 -13.12 14.78
C ASP A 188 -12.87 -11.66 14.34
N ARG A 189 -12.34 -10.84 15.25
CA ARG A 189 -12.09 -9.41 15.01
C ARG A 189 -10.76 -8.98 15.62
N GLY A 190 -10.23 -7.89 15.09
CA GLY A 190 -8.98 -7.28 15.55
C GLY A 190 -7.74 -7.80 14.83
N ILE A 191 -6.66 -7.03 14.90
CA ILE A 191 -5.36 -7.37 14.29
C ILE A 191 -4.70 -8.53 15.05
N LEU A 192 -4.88 -8.57 16.37
CA LEU A 192 -4.42 -9.68 17.22
C LEU A 192 -5.58 -10.64 17.40
N ARG A 193 -5.45 -11.85 16.86
CA ARG A 193 -6.45 -12.91 17.04
C ARG A 193 -6.48 -13.32 18.51
N ASP A 194 -7.64 -13.20 19.14
CA ASP A 194 -7.89 -13.82 20.45
C ASP A 194 -7.91 -15.35 20.27
N LYS A 195 -6.83 -16.02 20.68
CA LYS A 195 -6.73 -17.48 20.58
C LYS A 195 -7.54 -18.21 21.65
N THR A 196 -8.15 -17.50 22.60
CA THR A 196 -8.81 -18.09 23.76
C THR A 196 -10.31 -18.33 23.56
N LYS A 197 -10.91 -17.77 22.50
CA LYS A 197 -12.34 -17.90 22.23
C LYS A 197 -12.59 -18.20 20.76
N ALA A 198 -13.40 -19.22 20.50
CA ALA A 198 -13.96 -19.44 19.17
C ALA A 198 -15.14 -18.48 18.95
N HIS A 199 -15.14 -17.79 17.82
CA HIS A 199 -16.26 -16.93 17.41
C HIS A 199 -16.91 -17.50 16.14
N PRO A 200 -17.74 -18.56 16.26
CA PRO A 200 -18.35 -19.20 15.11
C PRO A 200 -19.32 -18.26 14.38
N LEU A 201 -19.45 -18.46 13.06
CA LEU A 201 -20.35 -17.68 12.21
C LEU A 201 -21.79 -18.18 12.34
N ASP A 202 -22.74 -17.26 12.56
CA ASP A 202 -24.17 -17.55 12.40
C ASP A 202 -24.54 -17.44 10.91
N THR A 203 -24.55 -18.58 10.21
CA THR A 203 -24.81 -18.65 8.77
C THR A 203 -26.24 -18.27 8.39
N SER A 204 -27.17 -18.16 9.35
CA SER A 204 -28.53 -17.66 9.10
C SER A 204 -28.59 -16.14 8.92
N LYS A 205 -27.57 -15.42 9.40
CA LYS A 205 -27.49 -13.94 9.36
C LYS A 205 -26.51 -13.41 8.33
N VAL A 206 -25.69 -14.28 7.75
CA VAL A 206 -24.74 -13.96 6.69
C VAL A 206 -25.01 -14.89 5.50
N PRO A 207 -26.09 -14.62 4.73
CA PRO A 207 -26.41 -15.41 3.56
C PRO A 207 -25.43 -15.02 2.45
N GLY A 208 -24.47 -15.91 2.13
CA GLY A 208 -23.50 -15.52 1.09
C GLY A 208 -22.48 -16.54 0.61
N VAL A 209 -22.10 -17.58 1.39
CA VAL A 209 -21.00 -18.46 0.93
C VAL A 209 -21.26 -19.95 1.16
N TRP A 210 -22.04 -20.34 2.17
CA TRP A 210 -22.07 -21.74 2.63
C TRP A 210 -23.38 -22.49 2.40
N GLY A 211 -24.46 -21.81 2.01
CA GLY A 211 -25.78 -22.43 1.78
C GLY A 211 -25.81 -23.43 0.61
N SER A 212 -24.82 -23.41 -0.29
CA SER A 212 -24.71 -24.33 -1.43
C SER A 212 -23.55 -25.32 -1.34
N VAL A 213 -22.53 -25.08 -0.50
CA VAL A 213 -21.32 -25.91 -0.44
C VAL A 213 -21.41 -26.99 0.63
N TYR A 214 -22.08 -26.72 1.75
CA TYR A 214 -22.36 -27.72 2.78
C TYR A 214 -23.86 -27.74 3.03
N GLY A 215 -24.52 -28.81 2.57
CA GLY A 215 -25.91 -29.09 2.94
C GLY A 215 -26.07 -29.21 4.47
N PRO A 216 -27.32 -29.32 4.97
CA PRO A 216 -27.68 -29.14 6.38
C PRO A 216 -27.12 -30.16 7.40
N SER A 217 -26.02 -30.87 7.10
CA SER A 217 -25.51 -31.97 7.94
C SER A 217 -23.99 -32.07 8.13
N ASN A 218 -23.16 -31.16 7.62
CA ASN A 218 -21.72 -31.21 7.93
C ASN A 218 -21.21 -29.87 8.48
N PRO A 219 -20.91 -29.76 9.78
CA PRO A 219 -20.10 -28.66 10.28
C PRO A 219 -18.67 -28.77 9.70
N PRO A 220 -17.96 -27.65 9.51
CA PRO A 220 -16.58 -27.68 9.03
C PRO A 220 -15.67 -28.39 10.04
N PRO A 221 -14.58 -29.04 9.57
CA PRO A 221 -13.57 -29.65 10.43
C PRO A 221 -12.85 -28.62 11.32
#